data_AF-A0A4Y8I1E5-F1
#
_entry.id   AF-A0A4Y8I1E5-F1
#
_cell.length_a   1.000
_cell.length_b   1.000
_cell.length_c   1.000
_cell.angle_alpha   90.00
_cell.angle_beta   90.00
_cell.angle_gamma   90.00
#
_symmetry.space_group_name_H-M   'P 1'
#
loop_
_entity.id
_entity.type
_entity.pdbx_description
1 polymer ?
#
loop_
_entity_poly.entity_id
_entity_poly.type
_entity_poly.pdbx_seq_one_letter_code
_entity_poly.pdbx_strand_id
1 'polypeptide(L)' 'MAKLTKVEYRKIIWGLLKDYRHNKIKFLEELLEKIMAIPTPKEGDPYVGLATREDRTFAEEFDTVKQSRIS' A
#
# COMPACT_ATOMS: atom_id res chain seq x y z
N MET A 1 16.58 -9.31 -9.18
CA MET A 1 15.17 -9.10 -8.77
C MET A 1 14.98 -7.62 -8.50
N ALA A 2 14.07 -6.95 -9.22
CA ALA A 2 13.75 -5.54 -8.99
C ALA A 2 13.21 -5.37 -7.57
N LYS A 3 13.71 -4.38 -6.81
CA LYS A 3 13.22 -4.07 -5.47
C LYS A 3 11.95 -3.24 -5.60
N LEU A 4 10.81 -3.79 -5.18
CA LEU A 4 9.57 -3.05 -5.04
C LEU A 4 9.71 -2.00 -3.93
N THR A 5 9.33 -0.76 -4.23
CA THR A 5 9.20 0.30 -3.22
C THR A 5 7.96 0.05 -2.36
N LYS A 6 7.90 0.65 -1.15
CA LYS A 6 6.71 0.59 -0.29
C LYS A 6 5.45 1.14 -0.97
N VAL A 7 5.61 2.18 -1.78
CA VAL A 7 4.50 2.83 -2.52
C VAL A 7 3.95 1.87 -3.59
N GLU A 8 4.83 1.27 -4.39
CA GLU A 8 4.41 0.31 -5.41
C GLU A 8 3.75 -0.93 -4.80
N TYR A 9 4.33 -1.46 -3.71
CA TYR A 9 3.74 -2.56 -2.96
C TYR A 9 2.32 -2.23 -2.51
N ARG A 10 2.12 -1.06 -1.88
CA ARG A 10 0.78 -0.60 -1.47
C ARG A 10 -0.17 -0.47 -2.66
N LYS A 11 0.27 0.10 -3.79
CA LYS A 11 -0.56 0.24 -4.99
C LYS A 11 -1.03 -1.12 -5.51
N ILE A 12 -0.16 -2.12 -5.53
CA ILE A 12 -0.51 -3.48 -5.96
C ILE A 12 -1.54 -4.11 -5.00
N ILE A 13 -1.30 -4.04 -3.69
CA ILE A 13 -2.23 -4.58 -2.68
C ILE A 13 -3.61 -3.91 -2.79
N TRP A 14 -3.65 -2.58 -2.90
CA TRP A 14 -4.89 -1.84 -3.09
C TRP A 14 -5.63 -2.23 -4.38
N GLY A 15 -4.89 -2.50 -5.46
CA GLY A 15 -5.45 -3.01 -6.71
C GLY A 15 -6.17 -4.36 -6.50
N LEU A 16 -5.51 -5.31 -5.85
CA LEU A 16 -6.08 -6.62 -5.54
C LEU A 16 -7.33 -6.53 -4.66
N LEU A 17 -7.29 -5.71 -3.61
CA LEU A 17 -8.44 -5.47 -2.73
C LEU A 17 -9.62 -4.83 -3.49
N LYS A 18 -9.32 -3.90 -4.41
CA LYS A 18 -10.33 -3.27 -5.27
C LYS A 18 -10.96 -4.28 -6.24
N ASP A 19 -10.15 -5.18 -6.80
CA ASP A 19 -10.64 -6.24 -7.69
C ASP A 19 -11.51 -7.26 -6.93
N TYR A 20 -11.16 -7.58 -5.68
CA TYR A 20 -12.02 -8.37 -4.79
C TYR A 20 -13.35 -7.66 -4.48
N ARG A 21 -13.30 -6.37 -4.12
CA ARG A 21 -14.51 -5.56 -3.88
C ARG A 21 -15.45 -5.50 -5.09
N HIS A 22 -14.90 -5.50 -6.31
CA HIS A 22 -15.67 -5.47 -7.54
C HIS A 22 -16.00 -6.87 -8.10
N ASN A 23 -15.88 -7.93 -7.29
CA ASN A 23 -16.17 -9.31 -7.67
C ASN A 23 -15.37 -9.83 -8.88
N LYS A 24 -14.24 -9.22 -9.21
CA LYS A 24 -13.31 -9.75 -10.23
C LYS A 24 -12.49 -10.91 -9.67
N ILE A 25 -12.11 -10.81 -8.39
CA ILE A 25 -11.62 -11.94 -7.60
C ILE A 25 -12.82 -12.40 -6.76
N LYS A 26 -13.25 -13.64 -6.95
CA LYS A 26 -14.51 -14.13 -6.34
C LYS A 26 -14.29 -14.73 -4.95
N PHE A 27 -13.10 -15.24 -4.68
CA PHE A 27 -12.78 -15.99 -3.47
C PHE A 27 -11.72 -15.27 -2.65
N LEU A 28 -11.88 -15.31 -1.33
CA LEU A 28 -10.94 -14.69 -0.41
C LEU A 28 -9.56 -15.39 -0.49
N GLU A 29 -9.58 -16.70 -0.65
CA GLU A 29 -8.39 -17.55 -0.79
C GLU A 29 -7.54 -17.11 -1.99
N GLU A 30 -8.18 -16.88 -3.14
CA GLU A 30 -7.51 -16.41 -4.35
C GLU A 30 -6.86 -15.02 -4.15
N LEU A 31 -7.54 -14.12 -3.42
CA LEU A 31 -6.98 -12.82 -3.06
C LEU A 31 -5.73 -12.98 -2.18
N LEU A 32 -5.79 -13.85 -1.17
CA LEU A 32 -4.69 -14.07 -0.23
C LEU A 32 -3.49 -14.71 -0.92
N GLU A 33 -3.70 -15.68 -1.80
CA GLU A 33 -2.62 -16.28 -2.62
C GLU A 33 -1.91 -15.23 -3.47
N LYS A 34 -2.66 -14.35 -4.15
CA LYS A 34 -2.09 -13.26 -4.94
C LYS A 34 -1.31 -12.27 -4.09
N ILE A 35 -1.78 -11.97 -2.87
CA ILE A 35 -1.07 -11.09 -1.93
C ILE A 35 0.25 -11.72 -1.45
N MET A 36 0.22 -12.99 -1.04
CA MET A 36 1.40 -13.70 -0.54
C MET A 36 2.47 -13.93 -1.62
N ALA A 37 2.07 -13.99 -2.90
CA ALA A 37 3.00 -14.07 -4.01
C ALA A 37 3.78 -12.77 -4.26
N ILE A 38 3.38 -11.64 -3.68
CA ILE A 38 4.07 -10.36 -3.86
C ILE A 38 5.26 -10.31 -2.89
N PRO A 39 6.50 -10.09 -3.38
CA PRO A 39 7.65 -9.99 -2.51
C PRO A 39 7.51 -8.76 -1.61
N THR A 40 7.64 -8.98 -0.29
CA THR A 40 7.57 -7.89 0.68
C THR A 40 8.74 -6.94 0.47
N PRO A 41 8.49 -5.62 0.42
CA PRO A 41 9.58 -4.66 0.36
C PRO A 41 10.41 -4.83 1.61
N LYS A 42 11.73 -5.02 1.46
CA LYS A 42 12.66 -5.00 2.59
C LYS A 42 12.45 -3.69 3.35
N GLU A 43 12.55 -3.72 4.68
CA GLU A 43 12.52 -2.51 5.52
C GLU A 43 13.67 -1.58 5.15
N GLY A 44 13.47 -0.79 4.10
CA GLY A 44 14.17 0.44 3.81
C GLY A 44 13.32 1.59 4.34
N ASP A 45 14.00 2.65 4.75
CA ASP A 45 13.44 3.92 5.20
C ASP A 45 12.12 4.27 4.45
N PRO A 46 11.00 4.50 5.17
CA PRO A 46 9.70 4.81 4.58
C PRO A 46 9.69 6.07 3.68
N TYR A 47 10.72 6.91 3.76
CA TYR A 47 10.90 8.10 2.95
C TYR A 47 11.77 7.88 1.70
N VAL A 48 12.42 6.72 1.55
CA VAL A 48 13.18 6.36 0.35
C VAL A 48 12.20 6.01 -0.77
N GLY A 49 11.84 7.03 -1.56
CA GLY A 49 10.87 6.96 -2.64
C GLY A 49 9.89 8.14 -2.69
N LEU A 50 9.85 8.99 -1.66
CA LEU A 50 9.08 10.25 -1.67
C LEU A 50 9.90 11.32 -2.41
N ALA A 51 10.16 11.08 -3.70
CA ALA A 51 10.91 12.00 -4.54
C ALA A 51 10.08 13.24 -4.94
N THR A 52 8.75 13.19 -4.76
CA THR A 52 7.84 14.27 -5.18
C THR A 52 7.12 14.91 -4.00
N ARG A 53 6.80 16.21 -4.15
CA ARG A 53 6.15 17.04 -3.14
C ARG A 53 4.78 16.52 -2.73
N GLU A 54 4.07 15.85 -3.63
CA GLU A 54 2.72 15.28 -3.41
C GLU A 54 2.75 14.08 -2.45
N ASP A 55 3.81 13.27 -2.49
CA ASP A 55 3.92 12.10 -1.62
C ASP A 55 4.16 12.49 -0.14
N ARG A 56 4.75 13.68 0.11
CA ARG A 56 4.93 14.23 1.46
C ARG A 56 3.61 14.76 2.04
N THR A 57 2.77 15.38 1.20
CA THR A 57 1.48 15.94 1.63
C THR A 57 0.52 14.84 2.08
N PHE A 58 0.51 13.69 1.39
CA PHE A 58 -0.29 12.54 1.81
C PHE A 58 0.13 11.98 3.18
N ALA A 59 1.44 11.97 3.50
CA ALA A 59 1.93 11.50 4.79
C ALA A 59 1.54 12.46 5.93
N GLU A 60 1.66 13.77 5.71
CA GLU A 60 1.29 14.81 6.68
C GLU A 60 -0.23 14.84 6.96
N GLU A 61 -1.06 14.69 5.93
CA GLU A 61 -2.52 14.59 6.06
C GLU A 61 -2.95 13.33 6.83
N PHE A 62 -2.24 12.21 6.66
CA PHE A 62 -2.57 10.97 7.36
C PHE A 62 -2.26 11.03 8.87
N ASP A 63 -1.17 11.70 9.26
CA ASP A 63 -0.79 11.87 10.66
C ASP A 63 -1.70 12.88 11.39
N THR A 64 -2.14 13.94 10.71
CA THR A 64 -3.09 14.91 11.29
C THR A 64 -4.46 14.31 11.55
N VAL A 65 -4.97 13.45 10.65
CA VAL A 65 -6.23 12.71 10.85
C VAL A 65 -6.15 11.73 12.03
N LYS A 66 -4.96 11.20 12.32
CA LYS A 66 -4.76 10.27 13.43
C LYS A 66 -4.75 10.99 14.79
N GLN A 67 -4.19 12.20 14.85
CA GLN A 67 -4.18 13.01 16.07
C GLN A 67 -5.56 13.60 16.39
N SER A 68 -6.37 13.95 15.39
CA SER A 68 -7.71 14.53 15.60
C SER A 68 -8.77 13.52 16.07
N ARG A 69 -8.46 12.22 16.13
CA ARG A 69 -9.36 11.17 16.64
C ARG A 69 -9.06 10.76 18.09
N ILE A 70 -8.00 11.31 18.68
CA ILE A 70 -7.56 11.00 20.05
C ILE A 70 -7.84 12.18 21.00
N SER A 71 -8.41 13.29 20.51
CA SER A 71 -8.91 14.41 21.32
C SER A 71 -10.43 14.37 21.47
#